data_AF-J2PJ99-F1
#
_entry.id   AF-J2PJ99-F1
#
_cell.length_a   1.000
_cell.length_b   1.000
_cell.length_c   1.000
_cell.angle_alpha   90.00
_cell.angle_beta   90.00
_cell.angle_gamma   90.00
#
_symmetry.space_group_name_H-M   'P 1'
#
loop_
_entity.id
_entity.type
_entity.pdbx_description
1 polymer ?
#
loop_
_entity_poly.entity_id
_entity_poly.type
_entity_poly.pdbx_seq_one_letter_code
_entity_poly.pdbx_strand_id
1 'polypeptide(L)'
;MKKWLILLLALSVISSVILGITIQAGMLVPLINQSFLIGLFLLIVGSIAVVTRSGFFTIFLRGFKQLKGMFFRKPRMLDSDIVQANDPAFAEKKELFVQTGTSLLLTSGTSLIVFSIVLTCFYYL
;
A
#
# COMPACT_ATOMS: atom_id res chain seq x y z
N MET A 1 -10.81 12.06 7.14
CA MET A 1 -10.72 10.61 6.80
C MET A 1 -11.99 10.20 6.08
N LYS A 2 -11.92 9.47 4.95
CA LYS A 2 -13.14 9.01 4.24
C LYS A 2 -13.95 8.13 5.20
N LYS A 3 -15.25 8.43 5.39
CA LYS A 3 -16.13 7.74 6.35
C LYS A 3 -16.11 6.21 6.22
N TRP A 4 -15.94 5.73 4.98
CA TRP A 4 -15.85 4.30 4.67
C TRP A 4 -14.61 3.60 5.27
N LEU A 5 -13.49 4.31 5.41
CA LEU A 5 -12.27 3.75 6.02
C LEU A 5 -12.45 3.51 7.53
N ILE A 6 -13.18 4.39 8.19
CA ILE A 6 -13.53 4.24 9.61
C ILE A 6 -14.48 3.06 9.80
N LEU A 7 -15.43 2.88 8.88
CA LEU A 7 -16.35 1.73 8.90
C LEU A 7 -15.61 0.40 8.76
N LEU A 8 -14.61 0.31 7.88
CA LEU A 8 -13.79 -0.90 7.73
C LEU A 8 -13.04 -1.23 9.03
N LEU A 9 -12.49 -0.22 9.71
CA LEU A 9 -11.78 -0.41 10.96
C LEU A 9 -12.74 -0.84 12.08
N ALA A 10 -13.90 -0.18 12.21
CA ALA A 10 -14.92 -0.57 13.17
C ALA A 10 -15.43 -2.00 12.94
N LEU A 11 -15.67 -2.38 11.67
CA LEU A 11 -16.08 -3.72 11.29
C LEU A 11 -15.01 -4.75 11.67
N SER A 12 -13.73 -4.45 11.46
CA SER A 12 -12.63 -5.34 11.84
C SER A 12 -12.62 -5.60 13.35
N VAL A 13 -12.79 -4.57 14.18
CA VAL A 13 -12.84 -4.73 15.64
C VAL A 13 -14.05 -5.56 16.06
N ILE A 14 -15.24 -5.26 15.56
CA ILE A 14 -16.46 -6.03 15.88
C ILE A 14 -16.29 -7.50 15.49
N SER A 15 -15.75 -7.77 14.30
CA SER A 15 -15.51 -9.14 13.84
C SER A 15 -14.49 -9.88 14.71
N SER A 16 -13.41 -9.22 15.15
CA SER A 16 -12.42 -9.85 16.04
C SER A 16 -12.99 -10.22 17.41
N VAL A 17 -13.88 -9.39 17.95
CA VAL A 17 -14.54 -9.67 19.24
C VAL A 17 -15.48 -10.86 19.12
N ILE A 18 -16.30 -10.92 18.07
CA ILE A 18 -17.22 -12.04 17.83
C ILE A 18 -16.44 -13.35 17.66
N LEU A 19 -15.37 -13.33 16.86
CA LEU A 19 -14.56 -14.52 16.60
C LEU A 19 -13.75 -14.95 17.83
N GLY A 20 -13.26 -14.01 18.63
CA GLY A 20 -12.55 -14.29 19.89
C GLY A 20 -13.41 -15.01 20.92
N ILE A 21 -14.72 -14.76 20.95
CA ILE A 21 -15.66 -15.43 21.88
C ILE A 21 -16.14 -16.79 21.34
N THR A 22 -16.23 -16.94 20.02
CA THR A 22 -16.90 -18.10 19.38
C THR A 22 -15.94 -19.22 18.98
N ILE A 23 -14.67 -18.92 18.71
CA ILE A 23 -13.69 -19.88 18.19
C ILE A 23 -12.90 -20.51 19.33
N GLN A 24 -12.69 -21.83 19.25
CA GLN A 24 -11.82 -22.57 20.17
C GLN A 24 -10.34 -22.15 20.04
N ALA A 25 -9.62 -22.11 21.16
CA ALA A 25 -8.21 -21.69 21.24
C ALA A 25 -7.27 -22.31 20.19
N GLY A 26 -7.49 -23.57 19.79
CA GLY A 26 -6.66 -24.26 18.79
C GLY A 26 -6.72 -23.65 17.38
N MET A 27 -7.84 -23.01 17.01
CA MET A 27 -8.04 -22.40 15.68
C MET A 27 -7.74 -20.89 15.67
N LEU A 28 -7.55 -20.28 16.84
CA LEU A 28 -7.24 -18.86 16.98
C LEU A 28 -5.83 -18.52 16.50
N VAL A 29 -4.82 -19.33 16.84
CA VAL A 29 -3.41 -19.06 16.49
C VAL A 29 -3.19 -18.99 14.97
N PRO A 30 -3.68 -19.95 14.14
CA PRO A 30 -3.54 -19.85 12.68
C PRO A 30 -4.22 -18.60 12.11
N LEU A 31 -5.41 -18.25 12.64
CA LEU A 31 -6.16 -17.08 12.19
C LEU A 31 -5.44 -15.77 12.50
N ILE A 32 -4.88 -15.66 13.71
CA ILE A 32 -4.06 -14.51 14.14
C ILE A 32 -2.85 -14.35 13.21
N ASN A 33 -2.13 -15.43 12.95
CA ASN A 33 -0.93 -15.40 12.13
C ASN A 33 -1.23 -15.05 10.66
N GLN A 34 -2.25 -15.68 10.07
CA GLN A 34 -2.64 -15.41 8.69
C GLN A 34 -3.11 -13.97 8.50
N SER A 35 -3.98 -13.48 9.39
CA SER A 35 -4.46 -12.10 9.33
C SER A 35 -3.33 -11.09 9.53
N PHE A 36 -2.39 -11.36 10.44
CA PHE A 36 -1.19 -10.53 10.63
C PHE A 36 -0.32 -10.48 9.38
N LEU A 37 0.00 -11.64 8.80
CA LEU A 37 0.87 -11.73 7.62
C LEU A 37 0.25 -11.04 6.40
N ILE A 38 -1.05 -11.24 6.16
CA ILE A 38 -1.77 -10.57 5.08
C ILE A 38 -1.79 -9.05 5.33
N GLY A 39 -2.07 -8.63 6.57
CA GLY A 39 -2.05 -7.22 6.96
C GLY A 39 -0.68 -6.56 6.74
N LEU A 40 0.39 -7.23 7.16
CA LEU A 40 1.76 -6.79 6.97
C LEU A 40 2.11 -6.69 5.48
N PHE A 41 1.76 -7.69 4.68
CA PHE A 41 1.99 -7.69 3.25
C PHE A 41 1.31 -6.50 2.56
N LEU A 42 0.04 -6.24 2.89
CA LEU A 42 -0.73 -5.09 2.37
C LEU A 42 -0.07 -3.76 2.76
N LEU A 43 0.43 -3.63 4.00
CA LEU A 43 1.15 -2.43 4.43
C LEU A 43 2.47 -2.23 3.70
N ILE A 44 3.24 -3.30 3.47
CA ILE A 44 4.50 -3.23 2.70
C ILE A 44 4.20 -2.74 1.29
N VAL A 45 3.25 -3.38 0.59
CA VAL A 45 2.88 -3.01 -0.78
C VAL A 45 2.33 -1.58 -0.82
N GLY A 46 1.46 -1.21 0.12
CA GLY A 46 0.93 0.15 0.24
C GLY A 46 2.04 1.18 0.48
N SER A 47 3.02 0.86 1.32
CA SER A 47 4.16 1.75 1.60
C SER A 47 5.07 1.92 0.39
N ILE A 48 5.34 0.84 -0.35
CA ILE A 48 6.09 0.91 -1.62
C ILE A 48 5.36 1.82 -2.62
N ALA A 49 4.03 1.72 -2.70
CA ALA A 49 3.21 2.58 -3.56
C ALA A 49 3.29 4.07 -3.14
N VAL A 50 3.31 4.36 -1.83
CA VAL A 50 3.52 5.73 -1.32
C VAL A 50 4.90 6.26 -1.72
N VAL A 51 5.96 5.48 -1.52
CA VAL A 51 7.35 5.89 -1.82
C VAL A 51 7.57 6.08 -3.32
N THR A 52 6.98 5.22 -4.15
CA THR A 52 7.05 5.38 -5.61
C THR A 52 6.29 6.61 -6.08
N ARG A 53 5.12 6.90 -5.50
CA ARG A 53 4.34 8.10 -5.82
C ARG A 53 4.99 9.39 -5.32
N SER A 54 5.68 9.38 -4.19
CA SER A 54 6.32 10.59 -3.63
C SER A 54 7.43 11.15 -4.53
N GLY A 55 7.82 10.42 -5.57
CA GLY A 55 8.89 10.82 -6.46
C GLY A 55 10.28 10.53 -5.88
N PHE A 56 10.39 9.73 -4.81
CA PHE A 56 11.68 9.33 -4.26
C PHE A 56 12.63 8.81 -5.35
N PHE A 57 12.15 7.87 -6.18
CA PHE A 57 12.95 7.31 -7.27
C PHE A 57 13.21 8.30 -8.42
N THR A 58 12.39 9.34 -8.61
CA THR A 58 12.62 10.30 -9.72
C THR A 58 13.91 11.09 -9.50
N ILE A 59 14.26 11.36 -8.24
CA ILE A 59 15.52 12.00 -7.86
C ILE A 59 16.72 11.09 -8.23
N PHE A 60 16.65 9.80 -7.90
CA PHE A 60 17.68 8.84 -8.30
C PHE A 60 17.81 8.73 -9.82
N LEU A 61 16.68 8.60 -10.53
CA LEU A 61 16.69 8.56 -11.99
C LEU A 61 17.28 9.83 -12.61
N ARG A 62 17.03 11.01 -12.02
CA ARG A 62 17.62 12.27 -12.47
C ARG A 62 19.13 12.28 -12.26
N GLY A 63 19.61 11.80 -11.11
CA GLY A 63 21.03 11.62 -10.84
C GLY A 63 21.71 10.65 -11.82
N PHE A 64 21.09 9.50 -12.08
CA PHE A 64 21.58 8.54 -13.09
C PHE A 64 21.58 9.11 -14.51
N LYS A 65 20.56 9.89 -14.89
CA LYS A 65 20.53 10.58 -16.19
C LYS A 65 21.65 11.61 -16.33
N GLN A 66 21.96 12.36 -15.26
CA GLN A 66 23.07 13.31 -15.25
C GLN A 66 24.42 12.59 -15.34
N LEU A 67 24.62 11.52 -14.58
CA LEU A 67 25.82 10.68 -14.64
C LEU A 67 26.02 10.08 -16.04
N LYS A 68 24.95 9.56 -16.64
CA LYS A 68 24.96 9.06 -18.02
C LYS A 68 25.33 10.17 -19.01
N GLY A 69 24.84 11.40 -18.82
CA GLY A 69 25.19 12.54 -19.68
C GLY A 69 26.65 12.98 -19.55
N MET A 70 27.28 12.75 -18.39
CA MET A 70 28.72 13.00 -18.20
C MET A 70 29.59 11.93 -18.85
N PHE A 71 29.19 10.65 -18.81
CA PHE A 71 29.95 9.55 -19.41
C PHE A 71 29.65 9.31 -20.89
N PHE A 72 28.44 9.63 -21.37
CA PHE A 72 27.99 9.39 -22.73
C PHE A 72 27.39 10.66 -23.33
N ARG A 73 28.07 11.23 -24.35
CA ARG A 73 27.61 12.41 -25.07
C ARG A 73 26.30 12.09 -25.83
N LYS A 74 25.19 12.75 -25.45
CA LYS A 74 23.87 12.54 -26.06
C LYS A 74 23.85 12.98 -27.55
N PRO A 75 23.34 12.16 -28.48
CA PRO A 75 22.99 12.60 -29.84
C PRO A 75 21.72 13.46 -29.82
N ARG A 76 21.72 14.54 -30.61
CA ARG A 76 20.74 15.66 -30.59
C ARG A 76 19.32 15.33 -31.09
N MET A 77 19.06 14.12 -31.55
CA MET A 77 17.90 13.80 -32.41
C MET A 77 16.77 13.00 -31.70
N LEU A 78 16.84 12.75 -30.39
CA LEU A 78 15.90 11.83 -29.72
C LEU A 78 14.82 12.52 -28.85
N ASP A 79 14.82 13.85 -28.74
CA ASP A 79 13.98 14.56 -27.76
C ASP A 79 12.56 14.88 -28.27
N SER A 80 12.24 14.70 -29.56
CA SER A 80 10.92 15.04 -30.13
C SER A 80 9.82 14.00 -29.84
N ASP A 81 10.16 12.72 -29.71
CA ASP A 81 9.15 11.64 -29.73
C ASP A 81 8.67 11.22 -28.33
N ILE A 82 9.33 11.68 -27.27
CA ILE A 82 9.01 11.28 -25.88
C ILE A 82 7.88 12.14 -25.28
N VAL A 83 7.55 13.28 -25.92
CA VAL A 83 6.60 14.27 -25.38
C VAL A 83 5.14 13.87 -25.63
N GLN A 84 4.85 13.03 -26.62
CA GLN A 84 3.48 12.78 -27.08
C GLN A 84 2.72 11.66 -26.33
N ALA A 85 3.37 10.96 -25.39
CA ALA A 85 2.77 9.84 -24.65
C ALA A 85 2.10 10.22 -23.31
N ASN A 86 2.16 11.50 -22.90
CA ASN A 86 1.55 11.98 -21.65
C ASN A 86 0.22 12.67 -21.94
N ASP A 87 -0.79 11.88 -22.31
CA ASP A 87 -2.16 12.38 -22.39
C ASP A 87 -2.61 12.78 -20.97
N PRO A 88 -2.87 14.08 -20.68
CA PRO A 88 -3.09 14.57 -19.33
C PRO A 88 -4.29 13.88 -18.64
N ALA A 89 -5.31 13.50 -19.43
CA ALA A 89 -6.47 12.78 -18.95
C ALA A 89 -6.14 11.35 -18.46
N PHE A 90 -5.15 10.68 -19.07
CA PHE A 90 -4.69 9.35 -18.63
C PHE A 90 -3.81 9.44 -17.39
N ALA A 91 -2.99 10.50 -17.29
CA ALA A 91 -2.14 10.74 -16.13
C ALA A 91 -2.97 10.99 -14.85
N GLU A 92 -4.00 11.84 -14.93
CA GLU A 92 -4.89 12.11 -13.79
C GLU A 92 -5.66 10.86 -13.35
N LYS A 93 -6.23 10.10 -14.29
CA LYS A 93 -6.97 8.87 -13.96
C LYS A 93 -6.07 7.83 -13.30
N LYS A 94 -4.84 7.67 -13.80
CA LYS A 94 -3.84 6.77 -13.20
C LYS A 94 -3.47 7.24 -11.80
N GLU A 95 -3.28 8.54 -11.59
CA GLU A 95 -2.94 9.07 -10.28
C GLU A 95 -4.07 8.85 -9.26
N LEU A 96 -5.32 9.10 -9.64
CA LEU A 96 -6.49 8.86 -8.78
C LEU A 96 -6.66 7.38 -8.44
N PHE A 97 -6.43 6.49 -9.41
CA PHE A 97 -6.48 5.05 -9.19
C PHE A 97 -5.38 4.58 -8.24
N VAL A 98 -4.14 5.02 -8.45
CA VAL A 98 -3.00 4.70 -7.59
C VAL A 98 -3.20 5.26 -6.18
N GLN A 99 -3.66 6.51 -6.05
CA GLN A 99 -3.92 7.12 -4.75
C GLN A 99 -5.02 6.37 -3.98
N THR A 100 -6.11 6.04 -4.66
CA THR A 100 -7.22 5.30 -4.04
C THR A 100 -6.78 3.90 -3.66
N GLY A 101 -6.13 3.17 -4.56
CA GLY A 101 -5.59 1.83 -4.30
C GLY A 101 -4.62 1.82 -3.11
N THR A 102 -3.69 2.77 -3.08
CA THR A 102 -2.73 2.91 -1.97
C THR A 102 -3.43 3.17 -0.64
N SER A 103 -4.44 4.04 -0.63
CA SER A 103 -5.22 4.28 0.59
C SER A 103 -5.95 3.02 1.06
N LEU A 104 -6.47 2.21 0.15
CA LEU A 104 -7.16 0.96 0.48
C LEU A 104 -6.20 -0.10 1.00
N LEU A 105 -5.04 -0.27 0.35
CA LEU A 105 -3.95 -1.15 0.80
C LEU A 105 -3.53 -0.82 2.22
N LEU A 106 -3.28 0.47 2.51
CA LEU A 106 -2.87 0.90 3.84
C LEU A 106 -3.98 0.69 4.87
N THR A 107 -5.22 1.07 4.56
CA THR A 107 -6.29 0.96 5.55
C THR A 107 -6.67 -0.49 5.83
N SER A 108 -6.74 -1.33 4.79
CA SER A 108 -7.00 -2.76 4.93
C SER A 108 -5.89 -3.47 5.70
N GLY A 109 -4.62 -3.15 5.39
CA GLY A 109 -3.46 -3.66 6.13
C GLY A 109 -3.50 -3.30 7.61
N THR A 110 -3.75 -2.02 7.93
CA THR A 110 -3.89 -1.57 9.31
C THR A 110 -5.07 -2.24 10.01
N SER A 111 -6.23 -2.38 9.35
CA SER A 111 -7.39 -3.06 9.96
C SER A 111 -7.12 -4.54 10.27
N LEU A 112 -6.37 -5.23 9.41
CA LEU A 112 -5.99 -6.64 9.62
C LEU A 112 -5.00 -6.80 10.78
N ILE A 113 -4.08 -5.85 10.95
CA ILE A 113 -3.17 -5.84 12.09
C ILE A 113 -3.94 -5.57 13.38
N VAL A 114 -4.85 -4.59 13.40
CA VAL A 114 -5.70 -4.32 14.57
C VAL A 114 -6.54 -5.55 14.90
N PHE A 115 -7.16 -6.18 13.90
CA PHE A 115 -7.91 -7.44 14.05
C PHE A 115 -7.06 -8.54 14.70
N SER A 116 -5.84 -8.75 14.21
CA SER A 116 -4.90 -9.73 14.75
C SER A 116 -4.49 -9.43 16.20
N ILE A 117 -4.24 -8.16 16.52
CA ILE A 117 -3.89 -7.73 17.89
C ILE A 117 -5.06 -7.99 18.85
N VAL A 118 -6.29 -7.65 18.46
CA VAL A 118 -7.47 -7.89 19.31
C VAL A 118 -7.66 -9.38 19.56
N LEU A 119 -7.55 -10.22 18.52
CA LEU A 119 -7.62 -11.67 18.69
C LEU A 119 -6.49 -12.22 19.57
N THR A 120 -5.29 -11.65 19.47
CA THR A 120 -4.17 -12.01 20.35
C THR A 120 -4.50 -11.74 21.81
N CYS A 121 -5.15 -10.60 22.12
CA CYS A 121 -5.61 -10.33 23.48
C CYS A 121 -6.61 -11.37 23.98
N PHE A 122 -7.54 -11.83 23.14
CA PHE A 122 -8.49 -12.89 23.50
C PHE A 122 -7.84 -14.27 23.65
N TYR A 123 -6.78 -14.57 22.89
CA TYR A 123 -6.08 -15.84 22.99
C TYR A 123 -5.36 -16.02 24.35
N TYR A 124 -4.91 -14.91 24.97
CA TYR A 124 -4.25 -14.93 26.26
C TYR A 124 -5.19 -14.73 27.46
N LEU A 125 -6.48 -14.54 27.21
CA LEU A 125 -7.55 -14.36 28.22
C LEU A 125 -8.21 -15.70 28.52
#